data_AF-A0A232FBK0-F1
#
_entry.id   AF-A0A232FBK0-F1
#
_cell.length_a   1.000
_cell.length_b   1.000
_cell.length_c   1.000
_cell.angle_alpha   90.00
_cell.angle_beta   90.00
_cell.angle_gamma   90.00
#
_symmetry.space_group_name_H-M   'P 1'
#
loop_
_entity.id
_entity.type
_entity.pdbx_description
1 polymer ?
#
loop_
_entity_poly.entity_id
_entity_poly.type
_entity_poly.pdbx_seq_one_letter_code
_entity_poly.pdbx_strand_id
1 'polypeptide(L)'
;MNLESEIFKITCDLYNNLHFSKNSIHFIIDLLRTFIKDIYNHFLLKQLENRVLKVLSADITNHIRSTFEKETGLDLSINNKTYKVYFITNLVLGDNLGQNEILGFVKSFVNTPCCRMCEADGRQIKSLTCEKNELLRNAEKYENYFENLNYRWKGVTEKCIFNNIRDFNVVQNSSVDIMHDVFEGVANKVMAQIILKLVEVKCIKIEYINAKLRTIDFQFENTNVPIDIRLDYVKLYKRLRMSASESLCFTRYFGLIVGNAIVEDHVVWPLYSSLRGIIDIVTSPTITEECFLHLNALIKELNSLYIDLFDKMVQL
;
A
#
# COMPACT_ATOMS: atom_id res chain seq x y z
N MET A 1 -19.53 6.52 -35.10
CA MET A 1 -19.35 6.59 -33.64
C MET A 1 -17.88 6.78 -33.38
N ASN A 2 -17.50 7.87 -32.72
CA ASN A 2 -16.10 8.23 -32.55
C ASN A 2 -15.52 7.44 -31.37
N LEU A 3 -14.59 6.51 -31.63
CA LEU A 3 -14.00 5.62 -30.60
C LEU A 3 -13.33 6.42 -29.46
N GLU A 4 -12.84 7.63 -29.76
CA GLU A 4 -12.27 8.58 -28.79
C GLU A 4 -13.24 8.97 -27.65
N SER A 5 -14.55 8.90 -27.90
CA SER A 5 -15.59 9.25 -26.92
C SER A 5 -15.77 8.18 -25.85
N GLU A 6 -15.50 6.91 -26.15
CA GLU A 6 -15.81 5.80 -25.22
C GLU A 6 -14.72 5.63 -24.18
N ILE A 7 -13.44 5.71 -24.61
CA ILE A 7 -12.29 5.69 -23.70
C ILE A 7 -12.33 6.92 -22.79
N PHE A 8 -12.61 8.12 -23.33
CA PHE A 8 -12.72 9.34 -22.53
C PHE A 8 -13.85 9.25 -21.50
N LYS A 9 -15.00 8.68 -21.87
CA LYS A 9 -16.15 8.51 -20.98
C LYS A 9 -15.88 7.49 -19.87
N ILE A 10 -15.29 6.33 -20.20
CA ILE A 10 -14.84 5.33 -19.21
C ILE A 10 -13.79 5.94 -18.27
N THR A 11 -12.90 6.76 -18.81
CA THR A 11 -11.85 7.45 -18.07
C THR A 11 -12.44 8.50 -17.11
N CYS A 12 -13.43 9.28 -17.54
CA CYS A 12 -14.15 10.23 -16.69
C CYS A 12 -14.99 9.52 -15.59
N ASP A 13 -15.62 8.40 -15.91
CA ASP A 13 -16.40 7.60 -14.94
C ASP A 13 -15.49 6.95 -13.89
N LEU A 14 -14.25 6.59 -14.24
CA LEU A 14 -13.21 6.13 -13.31
C LEU A 14 -12.65 7.25 -12.41
N TYR A 15 -12.51 8.47 -12.92
CA TYR A 15 -11.95 9.59 -12.15
C TYR A 15 -12.94 10.31 -11.22
N ASN A 16 -14.25 10.18 -11.45
CA ASN A 16 -15.28 10.80 -10.60
C ASN A 16 -15.38 10.23 -9.17
N ASN A 17 -14.58 9.21 -8.82
CA ASN A 17 -14.58 8.58 -7.49
C ASN A 17 -13.36 8.92 -6.60
N LEU A 18 -12.49 9.85 -7.01
CA LEU A 18 -11.29 10.20 -6.25
C LEU A 18 -11.47 11.48 -5.42
N HIS A 19 -11.92 11.32 -4.18
CA HIS A 19 -11.81 12.35 -3.15
C HIS A 19 -10.66 12.02 -2.18
N PHE A 20 -9.47 12.56 -2.44
CA PHE A 20 -8.41 12.63 -1.43
C PHE A 20 -8.63 13.84 -0.55
N SER A 21 -9.15 13.62 0.65
CA SER A 21 -9.10 14.66 1.67
C SER A 21 -7.77 14.57 2.44
N LYS A 22 -7.15 15.73 2.68
CA LYS A 22 -6.05 15.96 3.65
C LYS A 22 -6.41 15.54 5.08
N ASN A 23 -7.63 15.03 5.30
CA ASN A 23 -8.19 14.82 6.61
C ASN A 23 -7.78 13.47 7.21
N SER A 24 -7.23 12.47 6.54
CA SER A 24 -7.02 11.16 7.20
C SER A 24 -5.81 11.12 8.17
N ILE A 25 -4.74 11.86 7.87
CA ILE A 25 -3.54 11.93 8.75
C ILE A 25 -3.68 13.06 9.77
N HIS A 26 -4.24 14.20 9.35
CA HIS A 26 -4.66 15.24 10.29
C HIS A 26 -5.75 14.73 11.23
N PHE A 27 -6.67 13.86 10.79
CA PHE A 27 -7.67 13.28 11.68
C PHE A 27 -7.04 12.37 12.71
N ILE A 28 -6.07 11.51 12.42
CA ILE A 28 -5.49 10.66 13.48
C ILE A 28 -4.62 11.49 14.44
N ILE A 29 -3.85 12.45 13.93
CA ILE A 29 -2.99 13.31 14.77
C ILE A 29 -3.79 14.35 15.54
N ASP A 30 -4.79 14.97 14.93
CA ASP A 30 -5.74 15.85 15.61
C ASP A 30 -6.69 15.04 16.47
N LEU A 31 -7.12 13.84 16.12
CA LEU A 31 -7.89 12.97 17.02
C LEU A 31 -7.05 12.58 18.22
N LEU A 32 -5.78 12.23 18.07
CA LEU A 32 -4.90 11.94 19.21
C LEU A 32 -4.57 13.21 20.01
N ARG A 33 -4.34 14.36 19.35
CA ARG A 33 -4.13 15.65 20.03
C ARG A 33 -5.39 16.14 20.74
N THR A 34 -6.56 16.05 20.13
CA THR A 34 -7.91 16.37 20.65
C THR A 34 -8.33 15.34 21.69
N PHE A 35 -7.98 14.06 21.55
CA PHE A 35 -8.20 13.03 22.57
C PHE A 35 -7.35 13.28 23.81
N ILE A 36 -6.10 13.76 23.63
CA ILE A 36 -5.22 14.17 24.72
C ILE A 36 -5.66 15.52 25.33
N LYS A 37 -6.21 16.44 24.53
CA LYS A 37 -6.53 17.82 24.94
C LYS A 37 -7.98 18.02 25.42
N ASP A 38 -8.92 17.19 24.94
CA ASP A 38 -10.38 17.34 25.11
C ASP A 38 -11.06 16.11 25.73
N ILE A 39 -10.42 15.44 26.71
CA ILE A 39 -11.01 14.39 27.58
C ILE A 39 -12.34 14.83 28.25
N TYR A 40 -12.79 16.07 28.05
CA TYR A 40 -13.99 16.66 28.65
C TYR A 40 -15.22 16.82 27.75
N ASN A 41 -15.19 16.45 26.46
CA ASN A 41 -16.34 16.71 25.58
C ASN A 41 -17.20 15.47 25.28
N HIS A 42 -18.32 15.33 26.01
CA HIS A 42 -19.32 14.27 25.85
C HIS A 42 -19.97 14.24 24.45
N PHE A 43 -19.99 15.36 23.71
CA PHE A 43 -20.48 15.39 22.33
C PHE A 43 -19.49 14.73 21.36
N LEU A 44 -18.19 14.95 21.59
CA LEU A 44 -17.13 14.34 20.78
C LEU A 44 -17.02 12.84 21.04
N LEU A 45 -17.17 12.36 22.28
CA LEU A 45 -17.22 10.94 22.61
C LEU A 45 -18.36 10.24 21.85
N LYS A 46 -19.55 10.83 21.83
CA LYS A 46 -20.71 10.29 21.12
C LYS A 46 -20.55 10.35 19.59
N GLN A 47 -19.83 11.33 19.04
CA GLN A 47 -19.47 11.36 17.62
C GLN A 47 -18.37 10.34 17.28
N LEU A 48 -17.38 10.16 18.15
CA LEU A 48 -16.33 9.15 18.04
C LEU A 48 -16.93 7.76 18.06
N GLU A 49 -17.77 7.44 19.04
CA GLU A 49 -18.52 6.19 19.10
C GLU A 49 -19.33 5.98 17.82
N ASN A 50 -20.12 6.97 17.38
CA ASN A 50 -20.91 6.83 16.16
C ASN A 50 -20.07 6.71 14.87
N ARG A 51 -18.86 7.27 14.81
CA ARG A 51 -17.98 7.19 13.63
C ARG A 51 -17.14 5.91 13.65
N VAL A 52 -16.58 5.55 14.79
CA VAL A 52 -15.82 4.32 15.01
C VAL A 52 -16.73 3.10 14.82
N LEU A 53 -17.95 3.10 15.36
CA LEU A 53 -18.93 2.01 15.17
C LEU A 53 -19.48 1.92 13.74
N LYS A 54 -19.43 3.00 12.95
CA LYS A 54 -19.81 2.98 11.52
C LYS A 54 -18.68 2.51 10.61
N VAL A 55 -17.43 2.67 11.02
CA VAL A 55 -16.23 2.33 10.24
C VAL A 55 -15.72 0.93 10.57
N LEU A 56 -15.93 0.45 11.80
CA LEU A 56 -15.50 -0.87 12.23
C LEU A 56 -16.64 -1.89 12.08
N SER A 57 -16.33 -3.06 11.55
CA SER A 57 -17.28 -4.17 11.52
C SER A 57 -17.71 -4.56 12.94
N ALA A 58 -18.86 -5.22 13.06
CA ALA A 58 -19.34 -5.74 14.33
C ALA A 58 -18.31 -6.69 14.99
N ASP A 59 -17.60 -7.47 14.17
CA ASP A 59 -16.57 -8.39 14.62
C ASP A 59 -15.35 -7.65 15.22
N ILE A 60 -14.85 -6.61 14.55
CA ILE A 60 -13.75 -5.79 15.07
C ILE A 60 -14.17 -5.10 16.38
N THR A 61 -15.40 -4.58 16.43
CA THR A 61 -15.95 -3.94 17.63
C THR A 61 -16.05 -4.93 18.80
N ASN A 62 -16.53 -6.15 18.55
CA ASN A 62 -16.64 -7.19 19.57
C ASN A 62 -15.26 -7.68 20.03
N HIS A 63 -14.30 -7.81 19.12
CA HIS A 63 -12.93 -8.16 19.45
C HIS A 63 -12.30 -7.11 20.37
N ILE A 64 -12.37 -5.83 19.99
CA ILE A 64 -11.89 -4.69 20.79
C ILE A 64 -12.55 -4.70 22.19
N ARG A 65 -13.88 -4.90 22.27
CA ARG A 65 -14.60 -4.96 23.54
C ARG A 65 -14.10 -6.12 24.42
N SER A 66 -13.97 -7.31 23.85
CA SER A 66 -13.50 -8.50 24.57
C SER A 66 -12.06 -8.38 25.06
N THR A 67 -11.23 -7.60 24.37
CA THR A 67 -9.87 -7.27 24.79
C THR A 67 -9.91 -6.32 25.98
N PHE A 68 -10.70 -5.24 25.90
CA PHE A 68 -10.83 -4.27 26.99
C PHE A 68 -11.45 -4.85 28.27
N GLU A 69 -12.39 -5.79 28.17
CA GLU A 69 -12.97 -6.48 29.33
C GLU A 69 -11.95 -7.29 30.13
N LYS A 70 -10.81 -7.65 29.52
CA LYS A 70 -9.75 -8.43 30.16
C LYS A 70 -8.60 -7.57 30.71
N GLU A 71 -8.64 -6.25 30.52
CA GLU A 71 -7.59 -5.30 30.89
C GLU A 71 -7.88 -4.64 32.25
N THR A 72 -6.85 -4.33 33.04
CA THR A 72 -7.04 -3.61 34.32
C THR A 72 -7.25 -2.11 34.14
N GLY A 73 -6.92 -1.57 32.95
CA GLY A 73 -6.98 -0.14 32.65
C GLY A 73 -6.06 0.70 33.56
N LEU A 74 -5.89 1.97 33.22
CA LEU A 74 -5.19 2.97 34.01
C LEU A 74 -6.21 3.98 34.53
N ASP A 75 -6.28 4.14 35.85
CA ASP A 75 -7.12 5.17 36.46
C ASP A 75 -6.41 6.53 36.39
N LEU A 76 -6.96 7.44 35.59
CA LEU A 76 -6.51 8.82 35.44
C LEU A 76 -7.45 9.75 36.19
N SER A 77 -6.89 10.54 37.11
CA SER A 77 -7.66 11.57 37.82
C SER A 77 -7.47 12.92 37.14
N ILE A 78 -8.55 13.47 36.59
CA ILE A 78 -8.56 14.79 35.95
C ILE A 78 -9.75 15.58 36.49
N ASN A 79 -9.56 16.83 36.90
CA ASN A 79 -10.58 17.72 37.50
C ASN A 79 -11.50 17.03 38.52
N ASN A 80 -10.92 16.30 39.49
CA ASN A 80 -11.64 15.55 40.52
C ASN A 80 -12.59 14.45 40.00
N LYS A 81 -12.40 13.98 38.76
CA LYS A 81 -13.06 12.79 38.21
C LYS A 81 -12.03 11.75 37.84
N THR A 82 -12.33 10.49 38.14
CA THR A 82 -11.51 9.34 37.76
C THR A 82 -12.03 8.77 36.45
N TYR A 83 -11.14 8.63 35.47
CA TYR A 83 -11.39 8.01 34.18
C TYR A 83 -10.54 6.75 34.10
N LYS A 84 -11.15 5.61 33.77
CA LYS A 84 -10.39 4.40 33.46
C LYS A 84 -10.06 4.37 31.97
N VAL A 85 -8.78 4.41 31.63
CA VAL A 85 -8.28 4.42 30.26
C VAL A 85 -7.61 3.10 29.95
N TYR A 86 -7.88 2.53 28.78
CA TYR A 86 -7.32 1.27 28.34
C TYR A 86 -6.40 1.49 27.14
N PHE A 87 -5.35 0.68 27.02
CA PHE A 87 -4.37 0.77 25.95
C PHE A 87 -4.30 -0.56 25.21
N ILE A 88 -4.32 -0.51 23.88
CA ILE A 88 -4.11 -1.68 23.03
C ILE A 88 -3.02 -1.31 22.02
N THR A 89 -2.04 -2.19 21.87
CA THR A 89 -0.99 -2.05 20.84
C THR A 89 -1.38 -2.86 19.63
N ASN A 90 -1.92 -2.20 18.60
CA ASN A 90 -2.40 -2.91 17.41
C ASN A 90 -1.32 -3.14 16.35
N LEU A 91 -0.51 -2.13 16.01
CA LEU A 91 0.45 -2.21 14.90
C LEU A 91 1.75 -1.48 15.25
N VAL A 92 2.86 -1.97 14.71
CA VAL A 92 4.13 -1.23 14.62
C VAL A 92 4.24 -0.69 13.21
N LEU A 93 4.37 0.64 13.07
CA LEU A 93 4.44 1.33 11.77
C LEU A 93 5.88 1.72 11.43
N GLY A 94 6.20 1.74 10.14
CA GLY A 94 7.51 2.13 9.63
C GLY A 94 7.71 1.66 8.19
N ASP A 95 8.82 2.06 7.58
CA ASP A 95 9.23 1.49 6.30
C ASP A 95 9.65 0.01 6.46
N ASN A 96 9.86 -0.69 5.34
CA ASN A 96 10.19 -2.11 5.41
C ASN A 96 11.49 -2.40 6.15
N LEU A 97 12.48 -1.52 6.05
CA LEU A 97 13.78 -1.72 6.69
C LEU A 97 13.66 -1.57 8.20
N GLY A 98 13.05 -0.49 8.67
CA GLY A 98 12.84 -0.21 10.09
C GLY A 98 11.91 -1.22 10.74
N GLN A 99 10.85 -1.67 10.05
CA GLN A 99 9.99 -2.74 10.57
C GLN A 99 10.73 -4.07 10.66
N ASN A 100 11.50 -4.47 9.64
CA ASN A 100 12.28 -5.71 9.73
C ASN A 100 13.27 -5.64 10.90
N GLU A 101 13.93 -4.50 11.08
CA GLU A 101 14.88 -4.28 12.18
C GLU A 101 14.23 -4.45 13.55
N ILE A 102 13.18 -3.67 13.84
CA ILE A 102 12.58 -3.62 15.18
C ILE A 102 11.78 -4.88 15.52
N LEU A 103 11.29 -5.61 14.50
CA LEU A 103 10.50 -6.83 14.67
C LEU A 103 11.33 -8.11 14.63
N GLY A 104 12.66 -8.01 14.51
CA GLY A 104 13.57 -9.16 14.55
C GLY A 104 13.62 -10.00 13.27
N PHE A 105 13.46 -9.37 12.10
CA PHE A 105 13.60 -9.99 10.78
C PHE A 105 14.88 -9.55 10.07
N VAL A 106 15.26 -10.32 9.05
CA VAL A 106 16.43 -9.98 8.21
C VAL A 106 16.21 -8.65 7.47
N LYS A 107 17.24 -7.80 7.46
CA LYS A 107 17.26 -6.54 6.69
C LYS A 107 17.71 -6.73 5.23
N SER A 108 18.15 -7.94 4.88
CA SER A 108 18.54 -8.31 3.52
C SER A 108 17.35 -8.90 2.76
N PHE A 109 17.01 -8.31 1.62
CA PHE A 109 15.87 -8.70 0.81
C PHE A 109 16.24 -9.64 -0.35
N VAL A 110 17.33 -10.41 -0.19
CA VAL A 110 17.91 -11.24 -1.26
C VAL A 110 18.03 -12.70 -0.83
N ASN A 111 17.57 -13.61 -1.69
CA ASN A 111 17.72 -15.08 -1.64
C ASN A 111 17.10 -15.83 -0.45
N THR A 112 16.94 -15.24 0.73
CA THR A 112 16.24 -15.83 1.88
C THR A 112 14.81 -15.32 2.00
N PRO A 113 13.93 -16.00 2.75
CA PRO A 113 12.59 -15.49 3.05
C PRO A 113 12.63 -14.16 3.80
N CYS A 114 12.59 -13.04 3.07
CA CYS A 114 12.81 -11.69 3.61
C CYS A 114 11.51 -10.97 4.01
N CYS A 115 10.35 -11.53 3.67
CA CYS A 115 9.05 -10.99 4.01
C CYS A 115 8.67 -11.30 5.47
N ARG A 116 8.11 -10.31 6.18
CA ARG A 116 7.56 -10.47 7.54
C ARG A 116 6.26 -11.27 7.57
N MET A 117 5.54 -11.33 6.44
CA MET A 117 4.20 -11.92 6.34
C MET A 117 4.24 -13.35 5.76
N CYS A 118 5.20 -13.66 4.90
CA CYS A 118 5.31 -14.98 4.28
C CYS A 118 6.75 -15.54 4.28
N GLU A 119 6.85 -16.84 3.99
CA GLU A 119 8.09 -17.61 3.94
C GLU A 119 8.59 -17.83 2.50
N ALA A 120 8.06 -17.09 1.52
CA ALA A 120 8.47 -17.20 0.13
C ALA A 120 9.96 -16.87 -0.02
N ASP A 121 10.73 -17.78 -0.63
CA ASP A 121 12.15 -17.57 -0.90
C ASP A 121 12.39 -16.65 -2.12
N GLY A 122 13.65 -16.26 -2.34
CA GLY A 122 14.01 -15.35 -3.43
C GLY A 122 13.75 -15.91 -4.85
N ARG A 123 13.53 -17.21 -5.01
CA ARG A 123 13.11 -17.81 -6.30
C ARG A 123 11.60 -17.74 -6.44
N GLN A 124 10.86 -18.08 -5.39
CA GLN A 124 9.40 -18.01 -5.37
C GLN A 124 8.90 -16.58 -5.59
N ILE A 125 9.49 -15.58 -4.93
CA ILE A 125 9.07 -14.17 -5.05
C ILE A 125 9.12 -13.67 -6.52
N LYS A 126 9.97 -14.25 -7.37
CA LYS A 126 10.07 -13.86 -8.79
C LYS A 126 8.94 -14.41 -9.66
N SER A 127 8.28 -15.49 -9.25
CA SER A 127 7.26 -16.17 -10.06
C SER A 127 5.88 -16.20 -9.42
N LEU A 128 5.76 -15.83 -8.14
CA LEU A 128 4.47 -15.73 -7.48
C LEU A 128 3.67 -14.58 -8.06
N THR A 129 2.50 -14.93 -8.61
CA THR A 129 1.53 -13.95 -9.10
C THR A 129 0.41 -13.69 -8.10
N CYS A 130 0.18 -14.62 -7.17
CA CYS A 130 -0.81 -14.50 -6.11
C CYS A 130 -0.23 -14.92 -4.75
N GLU A 131 -0.91 -14.48 -3.69
CA GLU A 131 -0.65 -14.97 -2.33
C GLU A 131 -0.88 -16.48 -2.25
N LYS A 132 -0.09 -17.14 -1.41
CA LYS A 132 -0.17 -18.58 -1.14
C LYS A 132 -0.30 -18.80 0.36
N ASN A 133 -1.45 -19.30 0.78
CA ASN A 133 -1.78 -19.52 2.19
C ASN A 133 -0.75 -20.42 2.90
N GLU A 134 -0.21 -21.41 2.20
CA GLU A 134 0.80 -22.33 2.75
C GLU A 134 2.13 -21.63 3.07
N LEU A 135 2.43 -20.50 2.40
CA LEU A 135 3.63 -19.70 2.64
C LEU A 135 3.41 -18.62 3.71
N LEU A 136 2.18 -18.33 4.11
CA LEU A 136 1.93 -17.34 5.15
C LEU A 136 2.52 -17.80 6.48
N ARG A 137 3.10 -16.85 7.21
CA ARG A 137 3.54 -17.06 8.58
C ARG A 137 2.31 -17.04 9.48
N ASN A 138 2.35 -17.84 10.55
CA ASN A 138 1.36 -17.80 11.61
C ASN A 138 2.07 -18.00 12.95
N ALA A 139 1.37 -17.72 14.06
CA ALA A 139 1.96 -17.74 15.39
C ALA A 139 2.61 -19.09 15.73
N GLU A 140 1.95 -20.19 15.37
CA GLU A 140 2.46 -21.56 15.61
C GLU A 140 3.75 -21.83 14.83
N LYS A 141 3.79 -21.51 13.53
CA LYS A 141 5.00 -21.61 12.71
C LYS A 141 6.12 -20.75 13.30
N TYR A 142 5.82 -19.52 13.70
CA TYR A 142 6.81 -18.59 14.24
C TYR A 142 7.47 -19.11 15.50
N GLU A 143 6.70 -19.68 16.44
CA GLU A 143 7.24 -20.29 17.66
C GLU A 143 8.07 -21.54 17.35
N ASN A 144 7.57 -22.40 16.46
CA ASN A 144 8.29 -23.59 15.98
C ASN A 144 9.67 -23.26 15.38
N TYR A 145 9.88 -22.04 14.87
CA TYR A 145 11.19 -21.66 14.34
C TYR A 145 12.29 -21.63 15.40
N PHE A 146 11.92 -21.24 16.62
CA PHE A 146 12.85 -21.14 17.74
C PHE A 146 13.02 -22.48 18.44
N GLU A 147 11.95 -23.26 18.59
CA GLU A 147 12.00 -24.62 19.14
C GLU A 147 12.92 -25.53 18.32
N ASN A 148 12.85 -25.43 16.98
CA ASN A 148 13.67 -26.22 16.05
C ASN A 148 14.98 -25.54 15.65
N LEU A 149 15.33 -24.40 16.24
CA LEU A 149 16.55 -23.61 15.95
C LEU A 149 16.74 -23.25 14.46
N ASN A 150 15.65 -23.13 13.70
CA ASN A 150 15.69 -22.88 12.25
C ASN A 150 15.31 -21.42 11.86
N TYR A 151 15.04 -20.55 12.83
CA TYR A 151 14.60 -19.16 12.64
C TYR A 151 15.43 -18.36 11.62
N ARG A 152 16.77 -18.55 11.59
CA ARG A 152 17.65 -17.89 10.60
C ARG A 152 17.34 -18.29 9.16
N TRP A 153 17.03 -19.57 8.92
CA TRP A 153 16.63 -20.07 7.60
C TRP A 153 15.26 -19.54 7.17
N LYS A 154 14.46 -19.13 8.14
CA LYS A 154 13.15 -18.51 7.96
C LYS A 154 13.22 -16.99 7.92
N GLY A 155 14.42 -16.39 7.79
CA GLY A 155 14.60 -14.94 7.68
C GLY A 155 14.27 -14.16 8.94
N VAL A 156 14.35 -14.82 10.10
CA VAL A 156 14.19 -14.20 11.43
C VAL A 156 15.58 -14.09 12.06
N THR A 157 15.90 -12.96 12.67
CA THR A 157 17.19 -12.72 13.35
C THR A 157 17.09 -12.98 14.83
N GLU A 158 15.97 -12.63 15.45
CA GLU A 158 15.70 -12.79 16.88
C GLU A 158 14.20 -12.86 17.16
N LYS A 159 13.83 -13.32 18.36
CA LYS A 159 12.43 -13.37 18.78
C LYS A 159 11.94 -11.94 19.04
N CYS A 160 10.83 -11.57 18.43
CA CYS A 160 10.28 -10.22 18.58
C CYS A 160 9.90 -9.94 20.04
N ILE A 161 10.52 -8.94 20.64
CA ILE A 161 10.26 -8.55 22.04
C ILE A 161 8.81 -8.09 22.26
N PHE A 162 8.17 -7.55 21.21
CA PHE A 162 6.79 -7.08 21.28
C PHE A 162 5.77 -8.21 21.36
N ASN A 163 6.13 -9.47 21.07
CA ASN A 163 5.24 -10.60 21.35
C ASN A 163 4.94 -10.78 22.85
N ASN A 164 5.71 -10.13 23.73
CA ASN A 164 5.40 -10.08 25.16
C ASN A 164 4.30 -9.06 25.48
N ILE A 165 3.92 -8.20 24.54
CA ILE A 165 2.77 -7.33 24.66
C ILE A 165 1.54 -8.17 24.39
N ARG A 166 0.62 -8.17 25.35
CA ARG A 166 -0.57 -9.03 25.38
C ARG A 166 -1.36 -9.06 24.07
N ASP A 167 -1.60 -7.88 23.48
CA ASP A 167 -2.49 -7.72 22.33
C ASP A 167 -1.74 -7.64 21.00
N PHE A 168 -0.46 -8.03 21.00
CA PHE A 168 0.39 -7.96 19.83
C PHE A 168 1.06 -9.31 19.56
N ASN A 169 0.96 -9.75 18.30
CA ASN A 169 1.75 -10.83 17.77
C ASN A 169 2.34 -10.42 16.43
N VAL A 170 3.67 -10.52 16.30
CA VAL A 170 4.43 -9.99 15.17
C VAL A 170 3.96 -10.48 13.79
N VAL A 171 3.44 -11.72 13.69
CA VAL A 171 2.96 -12.27 12.41
C VAL A 171 1.46 -12.08 12.18
N GLN A 172 0.69 -11.72 13.21
CA GLN A 172 -0.75 -11.42 13.08
C GLN A 172 -1.00 -9.90 12.94
N ASN A 173 -0.18 -9.09 13.59
CA ASN A 173 -0.26 -7.63 13.64
C ASN A 173 0.74 -6.98 12.66
N SER A 174 0.87 -7.57 11.48
CA SER A 174 1.73 -7.06 10.41
C SER A 174 1.15 -5.78 9.81
N SER A 175 2.02 -4.81 9.50
CA SER A 175 1.64 -3.57 8.83
C SER A 175 2.46 -3.37 7.55
N VAL A 176 1.89 -2.60 6.64
CA VAL A 176 2.49 -2.18 5.35
C VAL A 176 2.46 -0.66 5.25
N ASP A 177 3.36 -0.11 4.46
CA ASP A 177 3.42 1.32 4.18
C ASP A 177 3.14 1.55 2.70
N ILE A 178 1.93 2.01 2.40
CA ILE A 178 1.49 2.28 1.02
C ILE A 178 2.43 3.24 0.27
N MET A 179 3.07 4.20 0.96
CA MET A 179 3.97 5.14 0.31
C MET A 179 5.21 4.42 -0.20
N HIS A 180 5.86 3.62 0.65
CA HIS A 180 7.08 2.92 0.32
C HIS A 180 6.83 1.67 -0.54
N ASP A 181 5.76 0.92 -0.24
CA ASP A 181 5.44 -0.36 -0.89
C ASP A 181 4.80 -0.16 -2.26
N VAL A 182 3.80 0.71 -2.35
CA VAL A 182 3.04 0.93 -3.59
C VAL A 182 3.63 2.08 -4.39
N PHE A 183 3.73 3.29 -3.83
CA PHE A 183 4.02 4.47 -4.64
C PHE A 183 5.50 4.60 -5.01
N GLU A 184 6.41 4.42 -4.05
CA GLU A 184 7.86 4.40 -4.31
C GLU A 184 8.37 3.02 -4.75
N GLY A 185 7.60 1.97 -4.43
CA GLY A 185 7.87 0.59 -4.80
C GLY A 185 7.24 0.21 -6.14
N VAL A 186 6.11 -0.50 -6.08
CA VAL A 186 5.50 -1.18 -7.25
C VAL A 186 5.17 -0.20 -8.37
N ALA A 187 4.40 0.86 -8.09
CA ALA A 187 3.95 1.83 -9.08
C ALA A 187 5.12 2.50 -9.79
N ASN A 188 6.10 2.99 -9.03
CA ASN A 188 7.29 3.64 -9.58
C ASN A 188 8.05 2.72 -10.56
N LYS A 189 8.30 1.48 -10.16
CA LYS A 189 9.04 0.49 -10.97
C LYS A 189 8.26 0.05 -12.21
N VAL A 190 6.97 -0.25 -12.05
CA VAL A 190 6.12 -0.68 -13.16
C VAL A 190 5.96 0.45 -14.18
N MET A 191 5.70 1.68 -13.73
CA MET A 191 5.60 2.84 -14.62
C MET A 191 6.91 3.14 -15.34
N ALA A 192 8.06 2.99 -14.66
CA ALA A 192 9.37 3.11 -15.31
C ALA A 192 9.52 2.10 -16.47
N GLN A 193 9.14 0.84 -16.28
CA GLN A 193 9.21 -0.17 -17.34
C GLN A 193 8.23 0.09 -18.49
N ILE A 194 7.01 0.52 -18.19
CA ILE A 194 6.01 0.92 -19.18
C ILE A 194 6.58 2.05 -20.08
N ILE A 195 7.13 3.10 -19.48
CA ILE A 195 7.73 4.22 -20.23
C ILE A 195 8.90 3.73 -21.08
N LEU A 196 9.81 2.93 -20.50
CA LEU A 196 10.94 2.39 -21.25
C LEU A 196 10.48 1.59 -22.46
N LYS A 197 9.47 0.74 -22.31
CA LYS A 197 8.94 -0.09 -23.40
C LYS A 197 8.28 0.75 -24.49
N LEU A 198 7.44 1.71 -24.11
CA LEU A 198 6.77 2.62 -25.06
C LEU A 198 7.78 3.45 -25.87
N VAL A 199 8.87 3.90 -25.23
CA VAL A 199 9.95 4.62 -25.90
C VAL A 199 10.80 3.70 -26.78
N GLU A 200 11.11 2.49 -26.33
CA GLU A 200 11.89 1.49 -27.07
C GLU A 200 11.22 1.11 -28.39
N VAL A 201 9.91 0.84 -28.36
CA VAL A 201 9.13 0.51 -29.57
C VAL A 201 8.76 1.75 -30.39
N LYS A 202 9.25 2.93 -30.01
CA LYS A 202 9.01 4.21 -30.67
C LYS A 202 7.52 4.59 -30.75
N CYS A 203 6.69 4.06 -29.84
CA CYS A 203 5.29 4.47 -29.68
C CYS A 203 5.20 5.92 -29.20
N ILE A 204 6.08 6.32 -28.27
CA ILE A 204 6.10 7.67 -27.72
C ILE A 204 7.53 8.17 -27.51
N LYS A 205 7.73 9.48 -27.59
CA LYS A 205 8.98 10.14 -27.23
C LYS A 205 8.93 10.65 -25.79
N ILE A 206 10.03 10.59 -25.05
CA ILE A 206 10.05 11.10 -23.67
C ILE A 206 9.76 12.60 -23.61
N GLU A 207 10.19 13.33 -24.63
CA GLU A 207 9.95 14.78 -24.78
C GLU A 207 8.46 15.09 -24.88
N TYR A 208 7.66 14.19 -25.48
CA TYR A 208 6.21 14.34 -25.54
C TYR A 208 5.59 14.25 -24.14
N ILE A 209 5.98 13.25 -23.35
CA ILE A 209 5.50 13.07 -21.98
C ILE A 209 5.86 14.30 -21.13
N ASN A 210 7.13 14.73 -21.19
CA ASN A 210 7.60 15.88 -20.42
C ASN A 210 6.90 17.18 -20.85
N ALA A 211 6.64 17.37 -22.16
CA ALA A 211 5.86 18.51 -22.63
C ALA A 211 4.44 18.49 -22.04
N LYS A 212 3.78 17.32 -22.00
CA LYS A 212 2.45 17.18 -21.39
C LYS A 212 2.46 17.49 -19.90
N LEU A 213 3.42 16.94 -19.15
CA LEU A 213 3.58 17.21 -17.71
C LEU A 213 3.73 18.69 -17.39
N ARG A 214 4.42 19.47 -18.23
CA ARG A 214 4.56 20.93 -18.06
C ARG A 214 3.31 21.74 -18.42
N THR A 215 2.41 21.16 -19.21
CA THR A 215 1.21 21.87 -19.73
C THR A 215 -0.08 21.52 -19.00
N ILE A 216 -0.15 20.32 -18.40
CA ILE A 216 -1.34 19.90 -17.65
C ILE A 216 -1.38 20.67 -16.33
N ASP A 217 -2.53 21.27 -16.08
CA ASP A 217 -2.80 21.94 -14.82
C ASP A 217 -3.32 20.92 -13.80
N PHE A 218 -2.47 20.57 -12.84
CA PHE A 218 -2.77 19.63 -11.75
C PHE A 218 -3.35 20.33 -10.51
N GLN A 219 -4.03 21.48 -10.65
CA GLN A 219 -4.62 22.26 -9.55
C GLN A 219 -5.50 21.47 -8.56
N PHE A 220 -6.00 20.31 -8.95
CA PHE A 220 -6.77 19.39 -8.11
C PHE A 220 -5.91 18.49 -7.20
N GLU A 221 -4.59 18.44 -7.38
CA GLU A 221 -3.64 17.75 -6.52
C GLU A 221 -2.89 18.74 -5.59
N ASN A 222 -2.29 18.23 -4.51
CA ASN A 222 -1.39 19.05 -3.68
C ASN A 222 -0.15 19.51 -4.49
N THR A 223 0.67 20.41 -3.93
CA THR A 223 1.86 21.02 -4.57
C THR A 223 2.92 20.04 -5.14
N ASN A 224 2.83 18.74 -4.85
CA ASN A 224 3.78 17.73 -5.30
C ASN A 224 3.25 17.04 -6.56
N VAL A 225 3.49 17.67 -7.71
CA VAL A 225 3.04 17.21 -9.04
C VAL A 225 4.20 16.61 -9.83
N PRO A 226 3.95 15.66 -10.75
CA PRO A 226 5.02 14.97 -11.47
C PRO A 226 5.90 15.94 -12.28
N ILE A 227 7.22 15.78 -12.14
CA ILE A 227 8.21 16.55 -12.87
C ILE A 227 8.71 15.84 -14.14
N ASP A 228 9.49 16.56 -14.94
CA ASP A 228 10.18 16.03 -16.12
C ASP A 228 10.90 14.69 -15.85
N ILE A 229 10.58 13.70 -16.66
CA ILE A 229 11.17 12.37 -16.60
C ILE A 229 12.50 12.37 -17.34
N ARG A 230 13.55 11.99 -16.61
CA ARG A 230 14.91 11.82 -17.12
C ARG A 230 15.13 10.41 -17.65
N LEU A 231 15.04 10.22 -18.97
CA LEU A 231 15.14 8.89 -19.59
C LEU A 231 16.48 8.18 -19.29
N ASP A 232 17.58 8.92 -19.18
CA ASP A 232 18.89 8.41 -18.75
C ASP A 232 18.82 7.79 -17.34
N TYR A 233 18.15 8.47 -16.42
CA TYR A 233 17.92 7.98 -15.06
C TYR A 233 17.05 6.72 -15.06
N VAL A 234 15.94 6.73 -15.81
CA VAL A 234 15.04 5.57 -15.88
C VAL A 234 15.74 4.35 -16.49
N LYS A 235 16.56 4.55 -17.54
CA LYS A 235 17.34 3.48 -18.16
C LYS A 235 18.34 2.84 -17.18
N LEU A 236 19.03 3.68 -16.40
CA LEU A 236 20.07 3.26 -15.45
C LEU A 236 19.50 2.59 -14.20
N TYR A 237 18.49 3.20 -13.57
CA TYR A 237 17.98 2.77 -12.27
C TYR A 237 16.67 1.98 -12.32
N LYS A 238 16.04 1.87 -13.50
CA LYS A 238 14.74 1.18 -13.69
C LYS A 238 13.64 1.69 -12.74
N ARG A 239 13.69 2.98 -12.43
CA ARG A 239 12.78 3.66 -11.50
C ARG A 239 12.63 5.13 -11.91
N LEU A 240 11.52 5.74 -11.54
CA LEU A 240 11.26 7.17 -11.70
C LEU A 240 11.84 7.95 -10.51
N ARG A 241 12.43 9.11 -10.78
CA ARG A 241 12.87 10.05 -9.74
C ARG A 241 11.67 10.89 -9.30
N MET A 242 10.79 10.28 -8.52
CA MET A 242 9.55 10.86 -8.01
C MET A 242 9.37 10.47 -6.54
N SER A 243 8.87 11.40 -5.73
CA SER A 243 8.31 11.12 -4.41
C SER A 243 7.05 10.27 -4.50
N ALA A 244 6.60 9.72 -3.38
CA ALA A 244 5.34 8.98 -3.30
C ALA A 244 4.13 9.75 -3.88
N SER A 245 3.97 11.03 -3.54
CA SER A 245 2.86 11.86 -4.04
C SER A 245 2.95 12.11 -5.55
N GLU A 246 4.15 12.38 -6.06
CA GLU A 246 4.37 12.56 -7.51
C GLU A 246 4.12 11.26 -8.28
N SER A 247 4.56 10.11 -7.74
CA SER A 247 4.34 8.79 -8.34
C SER A 247 2.85 8.43 -8.39
N LEU A 248 2.12 8.74 -7.32
CA LEU A 248 0.67 8.55 -7.25
C LEU A 248 -0.06 9.39 -8.30
N CYS A 249 0.23 10.69 -8.33
CA CYS A 249 -0.36 11.61 -9.32
C CYS A 249 -0.02 11.17 -10.74
N PHE A 250 1.25 10.87 -11.02
CA PHE A 250 1.69 10.42 -12.33
C PHE A 250 0.95 9.16 -12.79
N THR A 251 0.89 8.14 -11.94
CA THR A 251 0.25 6.86 -12.28
C THR A 251 -1.25 7.03 -12.49
N ARG A 252 -1.92 7.86 -11.68
CA ARG A 252 -3.34 8.15 -11.84
C ARG A 252 -3.67 8.78 -13.17
N TYR A 253 -2.94 9.81 -13.56
CA TYR A 253 -3.26 10.61 -14.74
C TYR A 253 -2.44 10.24 -15.98
N PHE A 254 -1.63 9.18 -15.92
CA PHE A 254 -0.85 8.72 -17.07
C PHE A 254 -1.74 8.52 -18.31
N GLY A 255 -2.93 7.92 -18.14
CA GLY A 255 -3.96 7.84 -19.18
C GLY A 255 -4.22 9.16 -19.90
N LEU A 256 -4.41 10.26 -19.15
CA LEU A 256 -4.65 11.59 -19.71
C LEU A 256 -3.38 12.22 -20.32
N ILE A 257 -2.20 11.90 -19.78
CA ILE A 257 -0.93 12.43 -20.24
C ILE A 257 -0.59 11.87 -21.63
N VAL A 258 -0.80 10.57 -21.86
CA VAL A 258 -0.32 9.86 -23.05
C VAL A 258 -1.39 9.21 -23.92
N GLY A 259 -2.66 9.22 -23.51
CA GLY A 259 -3.73 8.44 -24.14
C GLY A 259 -3.91 8.70 -25.64
N ASN A 260 -3.75 9.94 -26.10
CA ASN A 260 -3.84 10.31 -27.52
C ASN A 260 -2.60 9.93 -28.35
N ALA A 261 -1.54 9.43 -27.72
CA ALA A 261 -0.28 9.04 -28.36
C ALA A 261 -0.04 7.52 -28.31
N ILE A 262 -0.85 6.77 -27.57
CA ILE A 262 -0.72 5.32 -27.46
C ILE A 262 -1.65 4.67 -28.49
N VAL A 263 -1.11 3.69 -29.21
CA VAL A 263 -1.87 2.89 -30.17
C VAL A 263 -2.91 2.05 -29.43
N GLU A 264 -4.08 1.86 -30.04
CA GLU A 264 -5.09 0.93 -29.53
C GLU A 264 -4.47 -0.47 -29.33
N ASP A 265 -4.91 -1.14 -28.27
CA ASP A 265 -4.49 -2.50 -27.89
C ASP A 265 -2.98 -2.69 -27.65
N HIS A 266 -2.26 -1.62 -27.28
CA HIS A 266 -0.84 -1.75 -26.95
C HIS A 266 -0.62 -2.70 -25.76
N VAL A 267 0.30 -3.67 -25.92
CA VAL A 267 0.51 -4.80 -24.98
C VAL A 267 0.84 -4.43 -23.53
N VAL A 268 1.36 -3.21 -23.28
CA VAL A 268 1.66 -2.72 -21.92
C VAL A 268 0.47 -2.04 -21.25
N TRP A 269 -0.61 -1.78 -21.99
CA TRP A 269 -1.79 -1.07 -21.47
C TRP A 269 -2.60 -1.88 -20.46
N PRO A 270 -2.79 -3.21 -20.62
CA PRO A 270 -3.40 -4.03 -19.57
C PRO A 270 -2.60 -4.01 -18.26
N LEU A 271 -1.27 -3.95 -18.34
CA LEU A 271 -0.40 -3.82 -17.17
C LEU A 271 -0.62 -2.47 -16.46
N TYR A 272 -0.67 -1.38 -17.22
CA TYR A 272 -1.01 -0.06 -16.68
C TYR A 272 -2.39 -0.06 -16.03
N SER A 273 -3.39 -0.65 -16.70
CA SER A 273 -4.79 -0.71 -16.24
C SER A 273 -4.90 -1.48 -14.92
N SER A 274 -4.20 -2.61 -14.81
CA SER A 274 -4.13 -3.41 -13.58
C SER A 274 -3.52 -2.61 -12.43
N LEU A 275 -2.38 -1.94 -12.67
CA LEU A 275 -1.73 -1.09 -11.67
C LEU A 275 -2.64 0.06 -11.22
N ARG A 276 -3.30 0.70 -12.18
CA ARG A 276 -4.20 1.83 -11.95
C ARG A 276 -5.39 1.41 -11.09
N GLY A 277 -6.00 0.25 -11.38
CA GLY A 277 -7.09 -0.32 -10.60
C GLY A 277 -6.67 -0.72 -9.18
N ILE A 278 -5.46 -1.28 -9.01
CA ILE A 278 -4.90 -1.55 -7.67
C ILE A 278 -4.82 -0.25 -6.88
N ILE A 279 -4.23 0.80 -7.48
CA ILE A 279 -4.11 2.12 -6.84
C ILE A 279 -5.48 2.68 -6.47
N ASP A 280 -6.50 2.55 -7.30
CA ASP A 280 -7.86 3.00 -6.96
C ASP A 280 -8.40 2.31 -5.71
N ILE A 281 -8.27 0.99 -5.63
CA ILE A 281 -8.77 0.24 -4.47
C ILE A 281 -7.97 0.59 -3.21
N VAL A 282 -6.63 0.53 -3.26
CA VAL A 282 -5.80 0.76 -2.06
C VAL A 282 -5.81 2.20 -1.57
N THR A 283 -6.28 3.14 -2.40
CA THR A 283 -6.45 4.54 -2.02
C THR A 283 -7.90 4.94 -1.81
N SER A 284 -8.84 4.00 -1.92
CA SER A 284 -10.25 4.25 -1.71
C SER A 284 -10.52 4.63 -0.23
N PRO A 285 -11.36 5.66 0.03
CA PRO A 285 -11.77 5.99 1.40
C PRO A 285 -12.65 4.91 2.04
N THR A 286 -13.24 4.03 1.23
CA THR A 286 -14.14 2.95 1.67
C THR A 286 -13.91 1.69 0.85
N ILE A 287 -13.86 0.54 1.52
CA ILE A 287 -13.67 -0.77 0.89
C ILE A 287 -14.85 -1.67 1.23
N THR A 288 -15.26 -2.48 0.26
CA THR A 288 -16.28 -3.54 0.43
C THR A 288 -15.61 -4.90 0.30
N GLU A 289 -16.35 -5.97 0.60
CA GLU A 289 -15.83 -7.33 0.44
C GLU A 289 -15.48 -7.66 -1.02
N GLU A 290 -16.27 -7.14 -1.96
CA GLU A 290 -16.02 -7.26 -3.40
C GLU A 290 -14.69 -6.59 -3.82
N CYS A 291 -14.29 -5.51 -3.14
CA CYS A 291 -12.99 -4.87 -3.39
C CYS A 291 -11.82 -5.83 -3.14
N PHE A 292 -11.91 -6.74 -2.16
CA PHE A 292 -10.84 -7.71 -1.89
C PHE A 292 -10.71 -8.73 -3.03
N LEU A 293 -11.84 -9.25 -3.51
CA LEU A 293 -11.84 -10.19 -4.65
C LEU A 293 -11.29 -9.52 -5.90
N HIS A 294 -11.71 -8.28 -6.16
CA HIS A 294 -11.24 -7.52 -7.32
C HIS A 294 -9.75 -7.18 -7.21
N LEU A 295 -9.27 -6.73 -6.02
CA LEU A 295 -7.86 -6.44 -5.78
C LEU A 295 -6.98 -7.67 -6.01
N ASN A 296 -7.41 -8.85 -5.53
CA ASN A 296 -6.68 -10.10 -5.77
C ASN A 296 -6.57 -10.45 -7.25
N ALA A 297 -7.65 -10.25 -8.01
CA ALA A 297 -7.63 -10.47 -9.46
C ALA A 297 -6.65 -9.51 -10.16
N LEU A 298 -6.70 -8.22 -9.82
CA LEU A 298 -5.80 -7.20 -10.41
C LEU A 298 -4.34 -7.44 -10.04
N ILE A 299 -4.02 -7.82 -8.80
CA ILE A 299 -2.64 -8.15 -8.38
C ILE A 299 -2.13 -9.35 -9.18
N LYS A 300 -2.95 -10.39 -9.34
CA LYS A 300 -2.60 -11.57 -10.13
C LYS A 300 -2.32 -11.21 -11.59
N GLU A 301 -3.21 -10.43 -12.20
CA GLU A 301 -3.07 -9.96 -13.57
C GLU A 301 -1.81 -9.10 -13.75
N LEU A 302 -1.60 -8.10 -12.88
CA LEU A 302 -0.42 -7.25 -12.89
C LEU A 302 0.87 -8.07 -12.85
N ASN A 303 0.98 -8.99 -11.90
CA ASN A 303 2.19 -9.79 -11.71
C ASN A 303 2.43 -10.73 -12.90
N SER A 304 1.39 -11.39 -13.40
CA SER A 304 1.46 -12.23 -14.61
C SER A 304 1.95 -11.43 -15.82
N LEU A 305 1.29 -10.31 -16.12
CA LEU A 305 1.67 -9.45 -17.24
C LEU A 305 3.09 -8.90 -17.09
N TYR A 306 3.49 -8.55 -15.87
CA TYR A 306 4.84 -8.03 -15.63
C TYR A 306 5.91 -9.09 -15.92
N ILE A 307 5.68 -10.33 -15.48
CA ILE A 307 6.57 -11.46 -15.79
C ILE A 307 6.61 -11.70 -17.30
N ASP A 308 5.45 -11.81 -17.95
CA ASP A 308 5.37 -12.11 -19.39
C ASP A 308 6.02 -11.03 -20.27
N LEU A 309 5.89 -9.75 -19.90
CA LEU A 309 6.41 -8.63 -20.68
C LEU A 309 7.90 -8.34 -20.42
N PHE A 310 8.41 -8.60 -19.22
CA PHE A 310 9.71 -8.10 -18.79
C PHE A 310 10.66 -9.14 -18.21
N ASP A 311 10.19 -10.33 -17.82
CA ASP A 311 11.09 -11.39 -17.40
C ASP A 311 11.66 -12.12 -18.62
N LYS A 312 12.99 -12.19 -18.68
CA LYS A 312 13.72 -12.75 -19.83
C LYS A 312 13.71 -14.28 -19.88
N MET A 313 13.01 -14.96 -18.97
CA MET A 313 12.89 -16.42 -18.99
C MET A 313 11.80 -16.95 -19.96
N VAL A 314 11.00 -16.09 -20.59
CA VAL A 314 9.86 -16.50 -21.45
C VAL A 314 10.11 -16.32 -22.96
N GLN A 315 11.28 -15.82 -23.37
CA GLN A 315 11.63 -15.79 -24.80
C GLN A 315 12.25 -17.14 -25.21
N LEU A 316 11.40 -18.05 -25.69
CA LEU A 316 11.77 -19.27 -26.41
C LEU A 316 12.45 -18.96 -27.76
#